data_AF-A0A6P0W7P8-F1
#
_entry.id   AF-A0A6P0W7P8-F1
#
_cell.length_a   1.000
_cell.length_b   1.000
_cell.length_c   1.000
_cell.angle_alpha   90.00
_cell.angle_beta   90.00
_cell.angle_gamma   90.00
#
_symmetry.space_group_name_H-M   'P 1'
#
loop_
_entity.id
_entity.type
_entity.pdbx_description
1 polymer ?
#
loop_
_entity_poly.entity_id
_entity_poly.type
_entity_poly.pdbx_seq_one_letter_code
_entity_poly.pdbx_strand_id
1 'polypeptide(L)'
;MQIGLVGLLEVSSLCLLLASPTLAQITPDSTLGNENSQVTPNQTIRGAAADLIEGGAIRDSNLFHSFLEFNVGNGQRVYFANPDGITNILTRVTGSTLSQILGTLGVNGSANLFGCGSFGKTFGQV
;
A
#
# COMPACT_ATOMS: atom_id res chain seq x y z
N MET A 1 59.90 -31.11 -23.28
CA MET A 1 59.05 -29.90 -23.22
C MET A 1 57.89 -30.10 -24.18
N GLN A 2 56.68 -30.32 -23.66
CA GLN A 2 55.41 -30.31 -24.40
C GLN A 2 54.34 -29.88 -23.38
N ILE A 3 53.92 -28.62 -23.54
CA ILE A 3 52.69 -27.92 -23.14
C ILE A 3 51.44 -28.82 -23.07
N GLY A 4 50.42 -28.60 -22.24
CA GLY A 4 50.08 -27.52 -21.30
C GLY A 4 48.75 -27.88 -20.63
N LEU A 5 48.64 -27.58 -19.34
CA LEU A 5 47.45 -27.79 -18.51
C LEU A 5 46.86 -26.41 -18.22
N VAL A 6 45.67 -26.07 -18.75
CA VAL A 6 44.90 -24.92 -18.23
C VAL A 6 43.43 -25.30 -18.17
N GLY A 7 42.92 -25.29 -16.94
CA GLY A 7 41.61 -25.76 -16.54
C GLY A 7 40.47 -24.89 -17.05
N LEU A 8 39.34 -25.55 -17.23
CA LEU A 8 38.04 -24.98 -17.55
C LEU A 8 37.57 -24.16 -16.33
N LEU A 9 37.61 -22.83 -16.43
CA LEU A 9 36.97 -21.95 -15.45
C LEU A 9 35.48 -21.85 -15.79
N GLU A 10 34.65 -22.67 -15.16
CA GLU A 10 33.22 -22.41 -15.12
C GLU A 10 32.97 -21.23 -14.18
N VAL A 11 32.78 -20.05 -14.76
CA VAL A 11 32.25 -18.90 -14.03
C VAL A 11 30.76 -19.16 -13.83
N SER A 12 30.44 -19.87 -12.75
CA SER A 12 29.07 -20.00 -12.27
C SER A 12 28.63 -18.61 -11.78
N SER A 13 28.02 -17.84 -12.69
CA SER A 13 27.36 -16.59 -12.35
C SER A 13 26.15 -16.90 -11.47
N LEU A 14 26.38 -16.92 -10.16
CA LEU A 14 25.33 -16.90 -9.16
C LEU A 14 24.67 -15.52 -9.21
N CYS A 15 23.67 -15.36 -10.09
CA CYS A 15 22.75 -14.23 -10.03
C CYS A 15 21.96 -14.33 -8.73
N LEU A 16 22.47 -13.69 -7.68
CA LEU A 16 21.70 -13.32 -6.49
C LEU A 16 20.55 -12.42 -6.97
N LEU A 17 19.37 -13.01 -7.15
CA LEU A 17 18.11 -12.29 -7.21
C LEU A 17 17.96 -11.58 -5.86
N LEU A 18 18.46 -10.34 -5.79
CA LEU A 18 18.14 -9.43 -4.71
C LEU A 18 16.64 -9.14 -4.83
N ALA A 19 15.83 -9.89 -4.10
CA ALA A 19 14.46 -9.49 -3.85
C ALA A 19 14.54 -8.16 -3.09
N SER A 20 14.28 -7.06 -3.80
CA SER A 20 14.12 -5.75 -3.17
C SER A 20 13.11 -5.92 -2.03
N PRO A 21 13.42 -5.53 -0.78
CA PRO A 21 12.38 -5.46 0.23
C PRO A 21 11.29 -4.55 -0.36
N THR A 22 10.06 -5.06 -0.47
CA THR A 22 8.95 -4.25 -0.96
C THR A 22 8.72 -3.16 0.06
N LEU A 23 9.18 -1.95 -0.28
CA LEU A 23 9.01 -0.79 0.57
C LEU A 23 7.50 -0.57 0.71
N ALA A 24 7.07 -0.38 1.95
CA ALA A 24 5.80 0.28 2.25
C ALA A 24 5.70 1.54 1.37
N GLN A 25 4.70 1.60 0.49
CA GLN A 25 4.57 2.71 -0.44
C GLN A 25 3.10 3.03 -0.67
N ILE A 26 2.69 4.20 -0.22
CA ILE A 26 1.35 4.74 -0.43
C ILE A 26 1.52 6.08 -1.11
N THR A 27 1.21 6.11 -2.40
CA THR A 27 1.36 7.29 -3.24
C THR A 27 0.00 7.67 -3.77
N PRO A 28 -0.61 8.78 -3.29
CA PRO A 28 -1.81 9.34 -3.91
C PRO A 28 -1.58 9.64 -5.39
N ASP A 29 -2.60 9.45 -6.23
CA ASP A 29 -2.59 10.03 -7.57
C ASP A 29 -3.29 11.39 -7.59
N SER A 30 -3.28 12.05 -8.75
CA SER A 30 -3.89 13.38 -8.94
C SER A 30 -5.26 13.35 -9.60
N THR A 31 -5.88 12.17 -9.74
CA THR A 31 -7.10 12.00 -10.54
C THR A 31 -8.38 12.54 -9.87
N LEU A 32 -8.30 12.89 -8.57
CA LEU A 32 -9.39 13.54 -7.83
C LEU A 32 -9.23 15.08 -7.78
N GLY A 33 -8.19 15.63 -8.41
CA GLY A 33 -7.98 17.08 -8.49
C GLY A 33 -7.80 17.73 -7.11
N ASN A 34 -8.63 18.73 -6.78
CA ASN A 34 -8.58 19.41 -5.48
C ASN A 34 -8.99 18.53 -4.30
N GLU A 35 -9.60 17.36 -4.57
CA GLU A 35 -10.07 16.40 -3.57
C GLU A 35 -9.11 15.19 -3.46
N ASN A 36 -7.82 15.38 -3.75
CA ASN A 36 -6.84 14.28 -3.69
C ASN A 36 -6.75 13.64 -2.31
N SER A 37 -6.43 12.34 -2.33
CA SER A 37 -6.03 11.61 -1.12
C SER A 37 -4.76 12.22 -0.55
N GLN A 38 -4.65 12.25 0.77
CA GLN A 38 -3.46 12.72 1.48
C GLN A 38 -3.02 11.67 2.48
N VAL A 39 -1.71 11.53 2.67
CA VAL A 39 -1.12 10.60 3.63
C VAL A 39 -0.38 11.42 4.68
N THR A 40 -0.87 11.37 5.90
CA THR A 40 -0.29 12.05 7.06
C THR A 40 0.43 11.00 7.92
N PRO A 41 1.76 10.93 7.90
CA PRO A 41 2.50 9.90 8.62
C PRO A 41 2.56 10.15 10.13
N ASN A 42 2.92 9.12 10.90
CA ASN A 42 3.22 9.18 12.34
C ASN A 42 2.09 9.74 13.23
N GLN A 43 0.83 9.50 12.87
CA GLN A 43 -0.30 9.82 13.72
C GLN A 43 -0.47 8.78 14.84
N THR A 44 -0.93 9.22 16.00
CA THR A 44 -1.23 8.31 17.11
C THR A 44 -2.65 7.78 16.97
N ILE A 45 -2.80 6.53 16.53
CA ILE A 45 -4.10 5.87 16.33
C ILE A 45 -4.13 4.60 17.16
N ARG A 46 -5.16 4.49 18.03
CA ARG A 46 -5.31 3.37 18.99
C ARG A 46 -4.05 3.15 19.83
N GLY A 47 -3.43 4.24 20.31
CA GLY A 47 -2.29 4.20 21.24
C GLY A 47 -0.91 3.90 20.64
N ALA A 48 -0.79 3.80 19.30
CA ALA A 48 0.50 3.61 18.65
C ALA A 48 0.57 4.38 17.32
N ALA A 49 1.79 4.58 16.81
CA ALA A 49 2.03 5.27 15.54
C ALA A 49 1.39 4.52 14.36
N ALA A 50 0.84 5.29 13.42
CA ALA A 50 0.24 4.82 12.18
C ALA A 50 0.23 5.97 11.15
N ASP A 51 0.15 5.62 9.88
CA ASP A 51 -0.13 6.58 8.82
C ASP A 51 -1.65 6.77 8.71
N LEU A 52 -2.09 8.02 8.60
CA LEU A 52 -3.49 8.37 8.43
C LEU A 52 -3.72 8.83 6.99
N ILE A 53 -4.74 8.26 6.35
CA ILE A 53 -5.19 8.67 5.04
C ILE A 53 -6.38 9.61 5.19
N GLU A 54 -6.26 10.80 4.61
CA GLU A 54 -7.22 11.89 4.69
C GLU A 54 -7.51 12.47 3.29
N GLY A 55 -8.33 13.52 3.22
CA GLY A 55 -8.79 14.09 1.96
C GLY A 55 -9.74 13.15 1.25
N GLY A 56 -9.63 13.06 -0.08
CA GLY A 56 -10.54 12.26 -0.90
C GLY A 56 -11.82 13.00 -1.31
N ALA A 57 -12.52 12.45 -2.30
CA ALA A 57 -13.72 13.05 -2.85
C ALA A 57 -14.96 12.47 -2.15
N ILE A 58 -15.81 13.34 -1.61
CA ILE A 58 -17.05 12.92 -0.90
C ILE A 58 -18.23 13.04 -1.84
N ARG A 59 -18.99 11.95 -2.03
CA ARG A 59 -20.28 11.94 -2.74
C ARG A 59 -21.29 11.19 -1.89
N ASP A 60 -22.22 11.94 -1.30
CA ASP A 60 -23.15 11.45 -0.29
C ASP A 60 -22.41 10.77 0.88
N SER A 61 -22.82 9.56 1.26
CA SER A 61 -22.19 8.77 2.33
C SER A 61 -20.95 7.97 1.86
N ASN A 62 -20.38 8.30 0.70
CA ASN A 62 -19.25 7.60 0.10
C ASN A 62 -18.04 8.54 0.00
N LEU A 63 -16.91 8.09 0.52
CA LEU A 63 -15.63 8.76 0.42
C LEU A 63 -14.72 7.98 -0.54
N PHE A 64 -14.24 8.66 -1.57
CA PHE A 64 -13.40 8.06 -2.60
C PHE A 64 -11.94 8.48 -2.42
N HIS A 65 -11.04 7.51 -2.42
CA HIS A 65 -9.60 7.70 -2.49
C HIS A 65 -9.03 7.07 -3.75
N SER A 66 -8.02 7.75 -4.30
CA SER A 66 -7.28 7.29 -5.47
C SER A 66 -5.79 7.33 -5.18
N PHE A 67 -5.10 6.25 -5.58
CA PHE A 67 -3.68 6.06 -5.36
C PHE A 67 -3.01 5.60 -6.65
N LEU A 68 -1.80 6.07 -6.90
CA LEU A 68 -0.93 5.50 -7.92
C LEU A 68 -0.42 4.14 -7.44
N GLU A 69 0.04 4.06 -6.19
CA GLU A 69 0.55 2.82 -5.59
C GLU A 69 0.04 2.71 -4.14
N PHE A 70 -0.34 1.51 -3.73
CA PHE A 70 -0.91 1.27 -2.41
C PHE A 70 -0.39 -0.06 -1.83
N ASN A 71 0.69 0.03 -1.06
CA ASN A 71 1.34 -1.07 -0.38
C ASN A 71 1.48 -0.75 1.10
N VAL A 72 1.07 -1.68 1.96
CA VAL A 72 1.22 -1.58 3.42
C VAL A 72 2.27 -2.59 3.84
N GLY A 73 3.45 -2.12 4.22
CA GLY A 73 4.58 -2.97 4.60
C GLY A 73 4.34 -3.72 5.91
N ASN A 74 5.14 -4.76 6.15
CA ASN A 74 5.04 -5.57 7.37
C ASN A 74 5.29 -4.70 8.61
N GLY A 75 4.39 -4.78 9.59
CA GLY A 75 4.44 -3.95 10.81
C GLY A 75 4.01 -2.48 10.62
N GLN A 76 3.82 -2.01 9.38
CA GLN A 76 3.22 -0.71 9.13
C GLN A 76 1.73 -0.74 9.53
N ARG A 77 1.24 0.38 10.02
CA ARG A 77 -0.17 0.58 10.39
C ARG A 77 -0.71 1.75 9.61
N VAL A 78 -1.82 1.55 8.90
CA VAL A 78 -2.43 2.53 8.02
C VAL A 78 -3.92 2.57 8.29
N TYR A 79 -4.47 3.76 8.51
CA TYR A 79 -5.88 3.94 8.76
C TYR A 79 -6.47 5.02 7.85
N PHE A 80 -7.66 4.76 7.33
CA PHE A 80 -8.47 5.80 6.69
C PHE A 80 -9.19 6.64 7.74
N ALA A 81 -9.16 7.96 7.58
CA ALA A 81 -10.01 8.85 8.34
C ALA A 81 -11.49 8.60 8.02
N ASN A 82 -12.35 8.75 9.03
CA ASN A 82 -13.79 8.58 8.92
C ASN A 82 -14.46 9.89 9.32
N PRO A 83 -14.60 10.88 8.41
CA PRO A 83 -15.36 12.08 8.71
C PRO A 83 -16.85 11.77 8.89
N ASP A 84 -17.57 12.67 9.54
CA ASP A 84 -18.99 12.50 9.85
C ASP A 84 -19.83 12.30 8.59
N GLY A 85 -20.81 11.39 8.67
CA GLY A 85 -21.73 11.09 7.56
C GLY A 85 -21.18 10.13 6.50
N ILE A 86 -19.92 9.69 6.61
CA ILE A 86 -19.36 8.66 5.72
C ILE A 86 -19.64 7.26 6.24
N THR A 87 -20.26 6.44 5.40
CA THR A 87 -20.57 5.03 5.66
C THR A 87 -19.67 4.10 4.87
N ASN A 88 -19.18 4.55 3.69
CA ASN A 88 -18.34 3.75 2.81
C ASN A 88 -17.11 4.53 2.38
N ILE A 89 -15.96 3.89 2.45
CA ILE A 89 -14.68 4.38 1.93
C ILE A 89 -14.29 3.48 0.77
N LEU A 90 -14.12 4.04 -0.41
CA LEU A 90 -13.80 3.33 -1.63
C LEU A 90 -12.41 3.74 -2.11
N THR A 91 -11.56 2.76 -2.38
CA THR A 91 -10.20 2.98 -2.83
C THR A 91 -9.99 2.39 -4.22
N ARG A 92 -9.25 3.11 -5.07
CA ARG A 92 -8.75 2.57 -6.33
C ARG A 92 -7.25 2.80 -6.45
N VAL A 93 -6.59 1.86 -7.14
CA VAL A 93 -5.19 1.96 -7.52
C VAL A 93 -5.13 2.15 -9.04
N THR A 94 -4.49 3.21 -9.49
CA THR A 94 -4.38 3.59 -10.90
C THR A 94 -3.04 3.21 -11.52
N GLY A 95 -2.02 2.94 -10.71
CA GLY A 95 -0.74 2.41 -11.18
C GLY A 95 -0.81 0.93 -11.55
N SER A 96 0.24 0.46 -12.21
CA SER A 96 0.38 -0.93 -12.66
C SER A 96 0.93 -1.88 -11.59
N THR A 97 1.40 -1.36 -10.45
CA THR A 97 1.98 -2.15 -9.37
C THR A 97 0.87 -2.84 -8.58
N LEU A 98 1.03 -4.15 -8.35
CA LEU A 98 0.14 -4.91 -7.47
C LEU A 98 0.25 -4.42 -6.03
N SER A 99 -0.90 -4.22 -5.39
CA SER A 99 -0.98 -3.90 -3.96
C SER A 99 -0.64 -5.09 -3.07
N GLN A 100 0.29 -4.89 -2.15
CA GLN A 100 0.64 -5.82 -1.09
C GLN A 100 0.31 -5.23 0.28
N ILE A 101 -0.53 -5.93 1.04
CA ILE A 101 -0.92 -5.54 2.40
C ILE A 101 -0.37 -6.57 3.36
N LEU A 102 0.85 -6.32 3.83
CA LEU A 102 1.58 -7.15 4.79
C LEU A 102 1.45 -6.62 6.23
N GLY A 103 1.02 -5.36 6.38
CA GLY A 103 0.78 -4.72 7.68
C GLY A 103 -0.70 -4.63 8.04
N THR A 104 -1.00 -3.68 8.93
CA THR A 104 -2.37 -3.39 9.37
C THR A 104 -2.99 -2.31 8.51
N LEU A 105 -4.15 -2.62 7.93
CA LEU A 105 -5.00 -1.66 7.23
C LEU A 105 -6.35 -1.58 7.95
N GLY A 106 -6.86 -0.38 8.20
CA GLY A 106 -8.16 -0.22 8.85
C GLY A 106 -8.80 1.14 8.62
N VAL A 107 -9.92 1.35 9.30
CA VAL A 107 -10.64 2.64 9.36
C VAL A 107 -10.57 3.17 10.78
N ASN A 108 -10.28 4.47 10.91
CA ASN A 108 -10.35 5.19 12.18
C ASN A 108 -11.80 5.64 12.45
N GLY A 109 -12.70 4.67 12.56
CA GLY A 109 -14.15 4.88 12.66
C GLY A 109 -14.90 3.61 12.30
N SER A 110 -16.16 3.76 11.87
CA SER A 110 -17.08 2.63 11.64
C SER A 110 -17.47 2.42 10.18
N ALA A 111 -16.97 3.23 9.24
CA ALA A 111 -17.24 3.06 7.83
C ALA A 111 -16.70 1.73 7.30
N ASN A 112 -17.38 1.22 6.27
CA ASN A 112 -16.94 0.08 5.50
C ASN A 112 -15.79 0.50 4.58
N LEU A 113 -14.77 -0.35 4.42
CA LEU A 113 -13.66 -0.11 3.49
C LEU A 113 -13.75 -1.07 2.29
N PHE A 114 -13.78 -0.51 1.08
CA PHE A 114 -13.84 -1.22 -0.20
C PHE A 114 -12.65 -0.80 -1.07
N GLY A 115 -12.02 -1.75 -1.78
CA GLY A 115 -10.81 -1.43 -2.56
C GLY A 115 -10.35 -2.50 -3.56
N CYS A 116 -9.63 -2.07 -4.60
CA CYS A 116 -9.23 -2.86 -5.77
C CYS A 116 -7.74 -3.24 -5.77
N GLY A 117 -7.46 -4.55 -5.83
CA GLY A 117 -6.13 -5.14 -6.06
C GLY A 117 -5.93 -6.47 -5.33
N SER A 118 -6.49 -7.58 -5.85
CA SER A 118 -6.39 -8.94 -5.28
C SER A 118 -6.48 -9.03 -3.75
N PHE A 119 -7.53 -8.44 -3.15
CA PHE A 119 -7.85 -8.68 -1.76
C PHE A 119 -8.81 -9.86 -1.62
N GLY A 120 -8.23 -11.04 -1.40
CA GLY A 120 -8.91 -12.04 -0.62
C GLY A 120 -9.13 -11.48 0.79
N LYS A 121 -10.41 -11.31 1.14
CA LYS A 121 -10.97 -10.88 2.44
C LYS A 121 -11.33 -9.39 2.52
N THR A 122 -12.62 -9.14 2.36
CA THR A 122 -13.37 -8.09 3.07
C THR A 122 -12.87 -8.01 4.51
N PHE A 123 -12.20 -6.92 4.88
CA PHE A 123 -11.89 -6.65 6.29
C PHE A 123 -13.15 -6.08 6.94
N GLY A 124 -13.73 -6.89 7.83
CA GLY A 124 -14.97 -6.58 8.53
C GLY A 124 -14.80 -5.59 9.68
N GLN A 125 -15.93 -5.05 10.11
CA GLN A 125 -16.10 -4.50 11.46
C GLN A 125 -15.73 -5.55 12.51
N VAL A 126 -14.97 -5.12 13.52
CA VAL A 126 -14.89 -5.78 14.84
C VAL A 126 -15.18 -4.73 15.91
#